data_AF-A0A1F7LBS6-F1
#
_entry.id   AF-A0A1F7LBS6-F1
#
_cell.length_a   1.000
_cell.length_b   1.000
_cell.length_c   1.000
_cell.angle_alpha   90.00
_cell.angle_beta   90.00
_cell.angle_gamma   90.00
#
_symmetry.space_group_name_H-M   'P 1'
#
loop_
_entity.id
_entity.type
_entity.pdbx_description
1 polymer ?
#
loop_
_entity_poly.entity_id
_entity_poly.type
_entity_poly.pdbx_seq_one_letter_code
_entity_poly.pdbx_strand_id
1 'polypeptide(L)' 'MRRRIDFSDIPEASPAQIQAMRRVGRPPFGAAARRLIAIRIDPQVLDAVRREAKRRGLGYQSLINNLLAEHVARARSA' A
#
# COMPACT_ATOMS: atom_id res chain seq x y z
N MET A 1 -0.77 -4.79 35.18
CA MET A 1 0.71 -4.87 35.16
C MET A 1 1.15 -5.09 33.71
N ARG A 2 1.82 -4.13 33.07
CA ARG A 2 2.31 -4.30 31.69
C ARG A 2 3.48 -5.29 31.73
N ARG A 3 3.43 -6.37 30.93
CA ARG A 3 4.58 -7.29 30.78
C ARG A 3 5.76 -6.48 30.20
N ARG A 4 6.94 -6.62 30.81
CA ARG A 4 8.18 -6.06 30.27
C ARG A 4 8.51 -6.83 28.98
N ILE A 5 8.78 -6.10 27.91
CA ILE A 5 9.23 -6.69 26.65
C ILE A 5 10.63 -7.26 26.89
N ASP A 6 10.86 -8.49 26.44
CA ASP A 6 12.17 -9.13 26.44
C ASP A 6 12.91 -8.73 25.15
N PHE A 7 14.17 -8.33 25.30
CA PHE A 7 15.05 -7.89 24.22
C PHE A 7 16.35 -8.69 24.19
N SER A 8 16.41 -9.81 24.92
CA SER A 8 17.63 -10.63 25.06
C SER A 8 18.15 -11.19 23.73
N ASP A 9 17.30 -11.31 22.72
CA ASP A 9 17.59 -11.78 21.36
C ASP A 9 17.95 -10.65 20.38
N ILE A 10 17.77 -9.38 20.74
CA ILE A 10 17.99 -8.22 19.86
C ILE A 10 19.13 -7.36 20.44
N PRO A 11 20.39 -7.59 20.04
CA PRO A 11 21.51 -6.78 20.51
C PRO A 11 21.39 -5.33 20.01
N GLU A 12 21.91 -4.39 20.81
CA GLU A 12 21.95 -2.97 20.44
C GLU A 12 22.86 -2.75 19.22
N ALA A 13 22.39 -1.94 18.27
CA ALA A 13 23.17 -1.62 17.08
C ALA A 13 24.32 -0.68 17.43
N SER A 14 25.52 -0.97 16.95
CA SER A 14 26.68 -0.10 17.16
C SER A 14 26.56 1.20 16.36
N PRO A 15 27.24 2.28 16.79
CA PRO A 15 27.26 3.54 16.03
C PRO A 15 27.72 3.36 14.58
N ALA A 16 28.70 2.48 14.33
CA ALA A 16 29.19 2.17 12.99
C ALA A 16 28.15 1.43 12.14
N GLN A 17 27.40 0.50 12.75
CA GLN A 17 26.29 -0.18 12.07
C GLN A 17 25.20 0.81 11.69
N ILE A 18 24.80 1.69 12.61
CA ILE A 18 23.79 2.72 12.35
C ILE A 18 24.24 3.66 11.21
N GLN A 19 25.51 4.06 11.19
CA GLN A 19 26.06 4.92 10.14
C GLN A 19 26.07 4.25 8.75
N ALA A 20 26.25 2.92 8.70
CA ALA A 20 26.25 2.15 7.46
C ALA A 20 24.84 1.82 6.93
N MET A 21 23.78 2.02 7.73
CA MET A 21 22.41 1.71 7.31
C MET A 21 21.93 2.66 6.21
N ARG A 22 21.48 2.10 5.08
CA ARG A 22 20.84 2.85 4.00
C ARG A 22 19.45 3.33 4.44
N ARG A 23 19.21 4.65 4.36
CA ARG A 23 17.85 5.21 4.52
C ARG A 23 17.00 4.81 3.31
N VAL A 24 16.13 3.82 3.50
CA VAL A 24 15.24 3.30 2.44
C VAL A 24 13.88 4.00 2.39
N GLY A 25 13.55 4.83 3.38
CA GLY A 25 12.25 5.51 3.47
C GLY A 25 11.07 4.53 3.56
N ARG A 26 9.85 5.04 3.39
CA ARG A 26 8.67 4.17 3.18
C ARG A 26 8.75 3.64 1.74
N PRO A 27 8.70 2.31 1.52
CA PRO A 27 8.63 1.76 0.17
C PRO A 27 7.47 2.42 -0.60
N PRO A 28 7.69 2.88 -1.84
CA PRO A 28 6.63 3.48 -2.63
C PRO A 28 5.56 2.43 -2.94
N PHE A 29 4.29 2.87 -3.04
CA PHE A 29 3.20 2.03 -3.52
C PHE A 29 3.28 1.88 -5.05
N GLY A 30 4.30 1.16 -5.55
CA GLY A 30 4.57 0.95 -6.99
C GLY A 30 5.81 1.71 -7.50
N ALA A 31 5.93 1.83 -8.83
CA ALA A 31 7.07 2.49 -9.49
C ALA A 31 7.17 3.99 -9.21
N ALA A 32 6.06 4.63 -8.83
CA ALA A 32 6.00 6.04 -8.43
C ALA A 32 4.98 6.24 -7.31
N ALA A 33 5.09 7.36 -6.60
CA ALA A 33 4.10 7.73 -5.59
C ALA A 33 2.72 7.99 -6.24
N ARG A 34 1.65 7.59 -5.56
CA ARG A 34 0.28 7.87 -6.01
C ARG A 34 0.01 9.38 -5.94
N ARG A 35 -0.62 9.92 -6.98
CA ARG A 35 -1.12 11.30 -6.99
C ARG A 35 -2.51 11.35 -6.38
N LEU A 36 -2.72 12.28 -5.44
CA LEU A 36 -4.03 12.52 -4.86
C LEU A 36 -4.87 13.31 -5.88
N ILE A 37 -6.00 12.74 -6.28
CA ILE A 37 -6.94 13.35 -7.21
C ILE A 37 -8.35 13.23 -6.65
N ALA A 38 -9.23 14.14 -7.03
CA ALA A 38 -10.67 14.00 -6.81
C ALA A 38 -11.31 13.47 -8.10
N ILE A 39 -12.08 12.38 -7.99
CA ILE A 39 -12.89 11.83 -9.08
C ILE A 39 -14.32 11.64 -8.60
N ARG A 40 -15.29 11.95 -9.45
CA ARG A 40 -16.70 11.61 -9.19
C ARG A 40 -16.92 10.17 -9.63
N ILE A 41 -17.51 9.37 -8.76
CA ILE A 41 -17.88 7.98 -9.02
C ILE A 41 -19.36 7.86 -8.67
N ASP A 42 -20.11 7.16 -9.51
CA ASP A 42 -21.50 6.82 -9.21
C ASP A 42 -21.59 6.08 -7.85
N PRO A 43 -22.55 6.45 -6.97
CA PRO A 43 -22.65 5.84 -5.64
C PRO A 43 -22.82 4.31 -5.66
N GLN A 44 -23.60 3.78 -6.61
CA GLN A 44 -23.84 2.34 -6.73
C GLN A 44 -22.57 1.61 -7.17
N VAL A 45 -21.78 2.22 -8.06
CA VAL A 45 -20.48 1.71 -8.47
C VAL A 45 -19.51 1.69 -7.28
N LEU A 46 -19.45 2.77 -6.50
CA LEU A 46 -18.58 2.84 -5.32
C LEU A 46 -18.92 1.74 -4.30
N ASP A 47 -20.21 1.51 -4.05
CA ASP A 47 -20.66 0.48 -3.13
C ASP A 47 -20.37 -0.94 -3.62
N ALA A 48 -20.54 -1.19 -4.92
CA ALA A 48 -20.15 -2.47 -5.54
C ALA A 48 -18.65 -2.73 -5.36
N VAL A 49 -17.81 -1.74 -5.64
CA VAL A 49 -16.36 -1.84 -5.46
C VAL A 49 -15.98 -2.07 -4.00
N ARG A 50 -16.65 -1.41 -3.04
CA ARG A 50 -16.40 -1.61 -1.61
C ARG A 50 -16.70 -3.04 -1.16
N ARG A 51 -17.85 -3.59 -1.56
CA ARG A 51 -18.23 -4.98 -1.25
C ARG A 51 -17.21 -5.95 -1.83
N GLU A 52 -16.84 -5.73 -3.08
CA GLU A 52 -15.88 -6.56 -3.79
C GLU A 52 -14.48 -6.51 -3.17
N ALA A 53 -14.00 -5.32 -2.83
CA ALA A 53 -12.72 -5.13 -2.18
C ALA A 53 -12.66 -5.85 -0.83
N LYS A 54 -13.73 -5.77 -0.02
CA LYS A 54 -13.87 -6.51 1.24
C LYS A 54 -13.76 -8.02 1.01
N ARG A 55 -14.47 -8.55 0.01
CA ARG A 55 -14.43 -9.98 -0.34
C ARG A 55 -13.03 -10.45 -0.76
N ARG A 56 -12.23 -9.59 -1.38
CA ARG A 56 -10.84 -9.88 -1.80
C ARG A 56 -9.79 -9.59 -0.71
N GLY A 57 -10.19 -9.05 0.45
CA GLY A 57 -9.23 -8.59 1.46
C GLY A 57 -8.37 -7.40 1.01
N LEU A 58 -8.86 -6.61 0.05
CA LEU A 58 -8.16 -5.45 -0.51
C LEU A 58 -8.81 -4.14 -0.05
N GLY A 59 -8.03 -3.06 -0.02
CA GLY A 59 -8.59 -1.71 0.12
C GLY A 59 -9.36 -1.30 -1.15
N TYR A 60 -10.53 -0.67 -1.00
CA TYR A 60 -11.35 -0.27 -2.15
C TYR A 60 -10.61 0.66 -3.12
N GLN A 61 -9.75 1.55 -2.61
CA GLN A 61 -8.91 2.42 -3.44
C GLN A 61 -7.89 1.63 -4.27
N SER A 62 -7.32 0.56 -3.71
CA SER A 62 -6.41 -0.34 -4.44
C SER A 62 -7.16 -1.06 -5.55
N LEU A 63 -8.38 -1.54 -5.27
CA LEU A 63 -9.21 -2.20 -6.28
C LEU A 63 -9.59 -1.24 -7.43
N ILE A 64 -9.97 0.01 -7.14
CA ILE A 64 -10.23 1.02 -8.17
C ILE A 64 -8.99 1.20 -9.07
N ASN A 65 -7.80 1.36 -8.47
CA ASN A 65 -6.57 1.53 -9.25
C ASN A 65 -6.27 0.33 -10.14
N ASN A 66 -6.44 -0.89 -9.62
CA ASN A 66 -6.20 -2.12 -10.39
C ASN A 66 -7.15 -2.22 -11.58
N LEU A 67 -8.46 -1.98 -11.37
CA LEU A 67 -9.46 -2.02 -12.44
C LEU A 67 -9.14 -1.02 -13.56
N LEU A 68 -8.74 0.20 -13.20
CA LEU A 68 -8.33 1.23 -14.16
C LEU A 68 -7.05 0.82 -14.91
N ALA A 69 -6.05 0.31 -14.20
CA ALA A 69 -4.79 -0.13 -14.81
C ALA A 69 -5.01 -1.28 -15.80
N GLU A 70 -5.80 -2.29 -15.43
CA GLU A 70 -6.15 -3.41 -16.29
C GLU A 70 -6.94 -2.95 -17.53
N HIS A 71 -7.90 -2.04 -17.36
CA HIS A 71 -8.67 -1.50 -18.47
C HIS A 71 -7.78 -0.74 -19.47
N VAL A 72 -6.89 0.13 -18.98
CA VAL A 72 -5.92 0.86 -19.83
C VAL A 72 -4.96 -0.09 -20.52
N ALA A 73 -4.48 -1.14 -19.84
CA ALA A 73 -3.61 -2.14 -20.44
C ALA A 73 -4.30 -2.86 -21.61
N ARG A 74 -5.55 -3.31 -21.41
CA ARG A 74 -6.34 -3.95 -22.48
C ARG A 74 -6.58 -3.02 -23.65
N ALA A 75 -6.93 -1.75 -23.39
CA ALA A 75 -7.19 -0.77 -24.45
C ALA A 75 -5.95 -0.42 -25.29
N ARG A 76 -4.73 -0.63 -24.77
CA ARG A 76 -3.47 -0.43 -25.52
C ARG A 76 -3.06 -1.64 -26.36
N SER A 77 -3.62 -2.81 -26.07
CA SER A 77 -3.31 -4.06 -26.77
C SER A 77 -4.33 -4.42 -27.86
N ALA A 78 -5.39 -3.63 -27.99
CA ALA A 78 -6.40 -3.72 -29.05
C ALA A 78 -6.11 -2.68 -30.14
#